data_AF-A0A1I6L4F2-F1
#
_entry.id   AF-A0A1I6L4F2-F1
#
_cell.length_a   1.000
_cell.length_b   1.000
_cell.length_c   1.000
_cell.angle_alpha   90.00
_cell.angle_beta   90.00
_cell.angle_gamma   90.00
#
_symmetry.space_group_name_H-M   'P 1'
#
loop_
_entity.id
_entity.type
_entity.pdbx_description
1 polymer ?
#
loop_
_entity_poly.entity_id
_entity_poly.type
_entity_poly.pdbx_seq_one_letter_code
_entity_poly.pdbx_strand_id
1 'polypeptide(L)'
;MQMILNELSSSFPVYTVNEGKIVMKNFLSTYREMKKKIGNEQAVLDKDYNVFELAFGYNIARWREDSTVDMDEKRQFRSLLNKSCVYSKDDFTETQFDITGSEFYYNDKNAIGCLLAYETGDIVISFLTNADWC
;
A
#
# COMPACT_ATOMS: atom_id res chain seq x y z
N MET A 1 -1.36 3.57 -16.95
CA MET A 1 -1.98 2.78 -15.88
C MET A 1 -0.92 2.29 -14.91
N GLN A 2 -0.97 2.81 -13.70
CA GLN A 2 -0.11 2.52 -12.57
C GLN A 2 -0.93 1.83 -11.47
N MET A 3 -0.23 1.25 -10.50
CA MET A 3 -0.85 0.72 -9.29
C MET A 3 -0.64 1.71 -8.17
N ILE A 4 -1.71 2.21 -7.58
CA ILE A 4 -1.68 3.15 -6.46
C ILE A 4 -2.13 2.40 -5.22
N LEU A 5 -1.38 2.50 -4.13
CA LEU A 5 -1.78 1.90 -2.88
C LEU A 5 -2.97 2.66 -2.28
N ASN A 6 -3.98 1.92 -1.86
CA ASN A 6 -5.08 2.44 -1.06
C ASN A 6 -4.74 2.34 0.42
N GLU A 7 -4.38 3.47 1.01
CA GLU A 7 -4.06 3.63 2.43
C GLU A 7 -5.26 3.38 3.37
N LEU A 8 -6.51 3.51 2.91
CA LEU A 8 -7.70 3.19 3.72
C LEU A 8 -7.75 1.69 4.06
N SER A 9 -7.15 0.87 3.18
CA SER A 9 -7.02 -0.57 3.39
C SER A 9 -5.90 -0.94 4.36
N SER A 10 -5.17 0.03 4.90
CA SER A 10 -4.10 -0.15 5.90
C SER A 10 -4.62 0.00 7.33
N SER A 11 -5.71 -0.69 7.67
CA SER A 11 -6.25 -0.77 9.04
C SER A 11 -5.47 -1.78 9.87
N PHE A 12 -4.29 -1.33 10.31
CA PHE A 12 -3.37 -2.08 11.15
C PHE A 12 -3.13 -1.32 12.47
N PRO A 13 -2.55 -1.95 13.50
CA PRO A 13 -2.09 -3.35 13.58
C PRO A 13 -3.25 -4.35 13.58
N VAL A 14 -3.07 -5.52 12.96
CA VAL A 14 -3.95 -6.68 13.15
C VAL A 14 -3.65 -7.39 14.47
N TYR A 15 -4.54 -8.28 14.91
CA TYR A 15 -4.51 -8.85 16.26
C TYR A 15 -3.33 -9.81 16.47
N THR A 16 -2.92 -10.54 15.43
CA THR A 16 -1.84 -11.52 15.55
C THR A 16 -0.77 -11.39 14.47
N VAL A 17 0.46 -11.79 14.80
CA VAL A 17 1.57 -11.86 13.84
C VAL A 17 1.22 -12.75 12.64
N ASN A 18 0.51 -13.86 12.85
CA ASN A 18 0.09 -14.75 11.78
C ASN A 18 -0.92 -14.10 10.84
N GLU A 19 -1.88 -13.34 11.36
CA GLU A 19 -2.77 -12.52 10.53
C GLU A 19 -1.98 -11.51 9.70
N GLY A 20 -1.00 -10.83 10.32
CA GLY A 20 -0.16 -9.85 9.62
C GLY A 20 0.62 -10.49 8.46
N LYS A 21 1.10 -11.72 8.64
CA LYS A 21 1.75 -12.51 7.57
C LYS A 21 0.76 -12.86 6.46
N ILE A 22 -0.46 -13.30 6.79
CA ILE A 22 -1.49 -13.64 5.81
C ILE A 22 -1.88 -12.42 4.99
N VAL A 23 -2.07 -11.27 5.63
CA VAL A 23 -2.36 -10.00 4.96
C VAL A 23 -1.26 -9.65 3.96
N MET A 24 0.01 -9.71 4.38
CA MET A 24 1.14 -9.44 3.49
C MET A 24 1.20 -10.40 2.31
N LYS A 25 0.99 -11.69 2.55
CA LYS A 25 0.97 -12.70 1.50
C LYS A 25 -0.14 -12.43 0.47
N ASN A 26 -1.36 -12.14 0.94
CA ASN A 26 -2.49 -11.85 0.08
C ASN A 26 -2.24 -10.58 -0.75
N PHE A 27 -1.75 -9.52 -0.10
CA PHE A 27 -1.38 -8.28 -0.77
C PHE A 27 -0.35 -8.50 -1.89
N LEU A 28 0.73 -9.23 -1.59
CA LEU A 28 1.79 -9.53 -2.57
C LEU A 28 1.28 -10.39 -3.73
N SER A 29 0.40 -11.36 -3.46
CA SER A 29 -0.23 -12.16 -4.50
C SER A 29 -1.07 -11.29 -5.45
N THR A 30 -1.92 -10.44 -4.89
CA THR A 30 -2.75 -9.50 -5.66
C THR A 30 -1.89 -8.54 -6.49
N TYR A 31 -0.86 -7.93 -5.88
CA TYR A 31 0.08 -7.07 -6.58
C TYR A 31 0.76 -7.80 -7.75
N ARG A 32 1.21 -9.05 -7.54
CA ARG A 32 1.85 -9.85 -8.58
C ARG A 32 0.91 -10.16 -9.75
N GLU A 33 -0.35 -10.46 -9.47
CA GLU A 33 -1.35 -10.70 -10.52
C GLU A 33 -1.68 -9.44 -11.31
N MET A 34 -1.89 -8.31 -10.62
CA MET A 34 -2.19 -7.04 -11.27
C MET A 34 -1.01 -6.54 -12.10
N LYS A 35 0.21 -6.70 -11.59
CA LYS A 35 1.43 -6.44 -12.35
C LYS A 35 1.48 -7.19 -13.68
N LYS A 36 1.09 -8.47 -13.72
CA LYS A 36 1.05 -9.26 -14.96
C LYS A 36 0.00 -8.74 -15.94
N LYS A 37 -1.14 -8.24 -15.45
CA LYS A 37 -2.25 -7.74 -16.28
C LYS A 37 -1.96 -6.37 -16.90
N ILE A 38 -1.32 -5.48 -16.13
CA ILE A 38 -1.10 -4.08 -16.53
C ILE A 38 0.21 -3.92 -17.29
N GLY A 39 1.19 -4.79 -17.03
CA GLY A 39 2.54 -4.68 -17.59
C GLY A 39 3.37 -3.55 -16.99
N ASN A 40 2.84 -2.80 -16.03
CA ASN A 40 3.56 -1.77 -15.28
C ASN A 40 4.08 -2.34 -13.95
N GLU A 41 5.34 -2.03 -13.63
CA GLU A 41 6.00 -2.52 -12.42
C GLU A 41 6.00 -1.50 -11.27
N GLN A 42 5.70 -0.24 -11.54
CA GLN A 42 5.76 0.84 -10.56
C GLN A 42 4.48 0.86 -9.71
N ALA A 43 4.68 0.90 -8.40
CA ALA A 43 3.63 1.14 -7.41
C ALA A 43 3.81 2.53 -6.81
N VAL A 44 2.71 3.24 -6.62
CA VAL A 44 2.68 4.56 -6.00
C VAL A 44 2.21 4.41 -4.56
N LEU A 45 3.00 4.91 -3.60
CA LEU A 45 2.76 4.78 -2.15
C LEU A 45 2.57 6.16 -1.50
N ASP A 46 1.80 6.23 -0.41
CA ASP A 46 1.56 7.46 0.38
C ASP A 46 2.68 7.80 1.36
N LYS A 47 3.46 6.80 1.78
CA LYS A 47 4.53 6.94 2.78
C LYS A 47 5.54 5.81 2.68
N ASP A 48 6.61 5.88 3.48
CA ASP A 48 7.50 4.74 3.69
C ASP A 48 6.83 3.67 4.56
N TYR A 49 6.60 2.50 3.98
CA TYR A 49 5.97 1.37 4.66
C TYR A 49 6.93 0.54 5.50
N ASN A 50 8.25 0.78 5.48
CA ASN A 50 9.18 -0.04 6.28
C ASN A 50 8.93 0.06 7.79
N VAL A 51 8.43 1.21 8.26
CA VAL A 51 8.10 1.48 9.67
C VAL A 51 6.69 1.02 10.07
N PHE A 52 5.92 0.48 9.12
CA PHE A 52 4.53 0.17 9.31
C PHE A 52 4.33 -1.09 10.20
N GLU A 53 3.51 -0.98 11.25
CA GLU A 53 3.22 -2.08 12.16
C GLU A 53 2.13 -2.99 11.58
N LEU A 54 2.48 -4.24 11.25
CA LEU A 54 1.52 -5.23 10.76
C LEU A 54 0.70 -5.81 11.91
N ALA A 55 1.35 -6.18 13.01
CA ALA A 55 0.69 -6.58 14.25
C ALA A 55 1.37 -5.87 15.42
N PHE A 56 0.78 -5.92 16.61
CA PHE A 56 1.34 -5.24 17.77
C PHE A 56 2.79 -5.67 18.04
N GLY A 57 3.73 -4.72 17.98
CA GLY A 57 5.16 -5.00 18.11
C GLY A 57 5.78 -5.79 16.95
N TYR A 58 5.10 -5.91 15.81
CA TYR A 58 5.58 -6.63 14.63
C TYR A 58 5.42 -5.77 13.38
N ASN A 59 6.47 -5.01 13.06
CA ASN A 59 6.53 -4.14 11.90
C ASN A 59 7.07 -4.86 10.64
N ILE A 60 6.98 -4.19 9.49
CA ILE A 60 7.47 -4.72 8.22
C ILE A 60 8.97 -5.03 8.27
N ALA A 61 9.78 -4.24 9.00
CA ALA A 61 11.20 -4.56 9.20
C ALA A 61 11.38 -5.94 9.87
N ARG A 62 10.64 -6.21 10.96
CA ARG A 62 10.63 -7.53 11.62
C ARG A 62 10.08 -8.63 10.69
N TRP A 63 9.06 -8.35 9.90
CA TRP A 63 8.54 -9.31 8.91
C TRP A 63 9.57 -9.70 7.85
N ARG A 64 10.41 -8.76 7.42
CA ARG A 64 11.50 -9.05 6.47
C ARG A 64 12.57 -9.95 7.09
N GLU A 65 12.79 -9.86 8.39
CA GLU A 65 13.77 -10.65 9.14
C GLU A 65 13.21 -12.00 9.60
N ASP A 66 11.89 -12.15 9.73
CA ASP A 66 11.23 -13.36 10.25
C ASP A 66 11.51 -14.59 9.38
N SER A 67 12.22 -15.58 9.92
CA SER A 67 12.63 -16.81 9.21
C SER A 67 11.47 -17.72 8.79
N THR A 68 10.27 -17.51 9.34
CA THR A 68 9.06 -18.28 9.00
C THR A 68 8.30 -17.72 7.80
N VAL A 69 8.67 -16.52 7.34
CA VAL A 69 8.11 -15.91 6.12
C VAL A 69 8.86 -16.45 4.90
N ASP A 70 8.09 -16.82 3.88
CA ASP A 70 8.63 -17.38 2.64
C ASP A 70 9.62 -16.42 1.93
N MET A 71 10.69 -16.98 1.41
CA MET A 71 11.77 -16.19 0.80
C MET A 71 11.34 -15.50 -0.50
N ASP A 72 10.42 -16.08 -1.27
CA ASP A 72 9.88 -15.47 -2.48
C ASP A 72 8.94 -14.30 -2.13
N GLU A 73 8.16 -14.41 -1.05
CA GLU A 73 7.34 -13.29 -0.54
C GLU A 73 8.24 -12.10 -0.18
N LYS A 74 9.32 -12.33 0.58
CA LYS A 74 10.31 -11.30 0.92
C LYS A 74 10.96 -10.69 -0.33
N ARG A 75 11.27 -11.51 -1.32
CA ARG A 75 11.87 -11.06 -2.59
C ARG A 75 10.90 -10.19 -3.39
N GLN A 76 9.63 -10.58 -3.46
CA GLN A 76 8.58 -9.82 -4.12
C GLN A 76 8.39 -8.45 -3.44
N PHE A 77 8.31 -8.43 -2.11
CA PHE A 77 8.18 -7.17 -1.38
C PHE A 77 9.37 -6.23 -1.59
N ARG A 78 10.61 -6.74 -1.58
CA ARG A 78 11.80 -5.93 -1.92
C ARG A 78 11.73 -5.37 -3.34
N SER A 79 11.26 -6.18 -4.30
CA SER A 79 11.07 -5.71 -5.68
C SER A 79 9.99 -4.63 -5.78
N LEU A 80 8.94 -4.70 -4.97
CA LEU A 80 7.90 -3.67 -4.91
C LEU A 80 8.49 -2.36 -4.38
N LEU A 81 9.19 -2.40 -3.24
CA LEU A 81 9.78 -1.19 -2.63
C LEU A 81 10.82 -0.52 -3.53
N ASN A 82 11.69 -1.30 -4.18
CA ASN A 82 12.72 -0.73 -5.05
C ASN A 82 12.15 -0.06 -6.30
N LYS A 83 10.93 -0.44 -6.70
CA LYS A 83 10.24 0.09 -7.88
C LYS A 83 9.14 1.07 -7.51
N SER A 84 8.85 1.23 -6.22
CA SER A 84 7.82 2.15 -5.78
C SER A 84 8.33 3.57 -5.75
N CYS A 85 7.47 4.52 -6.08
CA CYS A 85 7.67 5.91 -5.73
C CYS A 85 6.73 6.27 -4.58
N VAL A 86 7.24 7.05 -3.63
CA VAL A 86 6.39 7.76 -2.69
C VAL A 86 6.01 9.06 -3.37
N TYR A 87 4.71 9.34 -3.47
CA TYR A 87 4.29 10.61 -4.04
C TYR A 87 4.61 11.74 -3.04
N SER A 88 5.26 12.82 -3.48
CA SER A 88 5.42 14.00 -2.64
C SER A 88 4.18 14.88 -2.77
N LYS A 89 3.77 15.52 -1.68
CA LYS A 89 2.72 16.57 -1.75
C LYS A 89 3.10 17.68 -2.72
N ASP A 90 4.40 17.91 -2.89
CA ASP A 90 4.93 18.92 -3.79
C ASP A 90 4.67 18.59 -5.27
N ASP A 91 4.59 17.30 -5.63
CA ASP A 91 4.38 16.84 -7.02
C ASP A 91 2.99 17.23 -7.57
N PHE A 92 2.07 17.66 -6.70
CA PHE A 92 0.69 18.00 -7.04
C PHE A 92 0.35 19.48 -6.91
N THR A 93 1.29 20.29 -6.41
CA THR A 93 1.09 21.73 -6.24
C THR A 93 0.97 22.48 -7.57
N GLU A 94 1.59 21.97 -8.65
CA GLU A 94 1.54 22.60 -9.98
C GLU A 94 0.30 22.20 -10.80
N THR A 95 -0.40 21.12 -10.44
CA THR A 95 -1.50 20.55 -11.24
C THR A 95 -2.90 21.01 -10.82
N GLN A 96 -3.03 22.08 -10.02
CA GLN A 96 -4.29 22.49 -9.37
C GLN A 96 -4.91 21.45 -8.41
N PHE A 97 -4.18 20.38 -8.09
CA PHE A 97 -4.62 19.39 -7.11
C PHE A 97 -4.22 19.87 -5.71
N ASP A 98 -5.15 20.55 -5.04
CA ASP A 98 -4.96 20.97 -3.65
C ASP A 98 -5.15 19.77 -2.70
N ILE A 99 -4.13 18.93 -2.59
CA ILE A 99 -4.06 17.82 -1.63
C ILE A 99 -3.94 18.35 -0.17
N THR A 100 -3.75 19.66 0.02
CA THR A 100 -3.67 20.27 1.35
C THR A 100 -5.03 20.63 1.94
N GLY A 101 -6.10 20.58 1.13
CA GLY A 101 -7.47 20.80 1.54
C GLY A 101 -8.03 19.65 2.39
N SER A 102 -8.67 20.01 3.50
CA SER A 102 -9.33 19.19 4.51
C SER A 102 -10.46 18.25 4.02
N GLU A 103 -10.57 17.95 2.73
CA GLU A 103 -11.77 17.37 2.12
C GLU A 103 -11.64 15.88 1.73
N PHE A 104 -10.43 15.30 1.74
CA PHE A 104 -10.23 13.91 1.29
C PHE A 104 -10.07 12.93 2.44
N TYR A 105 -11.04 13.00 3.36
CA TYR A 105 -11.14 12.06 4.47
C TYR A 105 -12.36 11.17 4.29
N TYR A 106 -12.17 9.87 4.50
CA TYR A 106 -13.26 8.94 4.74
C TYR A 106 -13.15 8.44 6.18
N ASN A 107 -14.17 8.70 7.01
CA ASN A 107 -14.17 8.37 8.44
C ASN A 107 -12.88 8.85 9.16
N ASP A 108 -12.51 10.12 8.97
CA ASP A 108 -11.29 10.75 9.52
C ASP A 108 -9.95 10.14 9.05
N LYS A 109 -9.97 9.23 8.07
CA LYS A 109 -8.77 8.65 7.45
C LYS A 109 -8.53 9.25 6.07
N ASN A 110 -7.27 9.51 5.76
CA ASN A 110 -6.87 10.05 4.47
C ASN A 110 -7.16 9.05 3.33
N ALA A 111 -7.66 9.55 2.20
CA ALA A 111 -8.06 8.76 1.02
C ALA A 111 -7.43 9.26 -0.30
N ILE A 112 -6.26 9.90 -0.23
CA ILE A 112 -5.52 10.41 -1.39
C ILE A 112 -5.23 9.33 -2.43
N GLY A 113 -4.90 8.09 -2.03
CA GLY A 113 -4.61 7.03 -3.00
C GLY A 113 -5.80 6.71 -3.92
N CYS A 114 -7.01 6.75 -3.37
CA CYS A 114 -8.25 6.59 -4.14
C CYS A 114 -8.51 7.79 -5.07
N LEU A 115 -8.28 9.01 -4.58
CA LEU A 115 -8.41 10.22 -5.41
C LEU A 115 -7.43 10.20 -6.58
N LEU A 116 -6.16 9.90 -6.30
CA LEU A 116 -5.11 9.82 -7.32
C LEU A 116 -5.52 8.85 -8.42
N ALA A 117 -5.99 7.66 -8.06
CA ALA A 117 -6.42 6.65 -9.03
C ALA A 117 -7.62 7.11 -9.87
N TYR A 118 -8.58 7.80 -9.24
CA TYR A 118 -9.74 8.35 -9.94
C TYR A 118 -9.33 9.37 -11.00
N GLU A 119 -8.45 10.31 -10.63
CA GLU A 119 -8.04 11.42 -11.50
C GLU A 119 -7.09 10.97 -12.62
N THR A 120 -6.18 10.03 -12.34
CA THR A 120 -5.22 9.56 -13.34
C THR A 120 -5.73 8.39 -14.19
N GLY A 121 -6.92 7.86 -13.89
CA GLY A 121 -7.44 6.64 -14.50
C GLY A 121 -6.57 5.40 -14.20
N ASP A 122 -5.86 5.44 -13.07
CA ASP A 122 -5.04 4.35 -12.58
C ASP A 122 -5.86 3.40 -11.69
N ILE A 123 -5.22 2.35 -11.19
CA ILE A 123 -5.91 1.36 -10.34
C ILE A 123 -5.42 1.38 -8.91
N VAL A 124 -6.32 1.12 -7.97
CA VAL A 124 -5.97 0.94 -6.55
C VAL A 124 -5.64 -0.52 -6.24
N ILE A 125 -4.61 -0.73 -5.43
CA ILE A 125 -4.28 -2.00 -4.78
C ILE A 125 -4.47 -1.87 -3.26
N SER A 126 -4.91 -2.92 -2.58
CA SER A 126 -5.33 -2.85 -1.17
C SER A 126 -4.81 -4.04 -0.36
N PHE A 127 -4.57 -3.85 0.94
CA PHE A 127 -4.23 -4.91 1.89
C PHE A 127 -5.47 -5.71 2.36
N LEU A 128 -6.69 -5.25 2.03
CA LEU A 128 -7.97 -5.88 2.43
C LEU A 128 -8.12 -6.07 3.95
N THR A 129 -7.64 -5.12 4.76
CA THR A 129 -7.78 -5.19 6.23
C THR A 129 -8.96 -4.38 6.78
N ASN A 130 -9.58 -3.53 5.96
CA ASN A 130 -10.69 -2.67 6.38
C ASN A 130 -12.01 -3.17 5.78
N ALA A 131 -13.02 -3.39 6.64
CA ALA A 131 -14.36 -3.81 6.25
C ALA A 131 -15.08 -2.81 5.34
N ASP A 132 -14.77 -1.52 5.46
CA ASP A 132 -15.34 -0.47 4.59
C ASP A 132 -14.86 -0.59 3.12
N TRP A 133 -13.88 -1.46 2.86
CA TRP A 133 -13.28 -1.68 1.54
C TRP A 133 -13.06 -3.17 1.22
N CYS A 134 -13.81 -4.07 1.87
CA CYS A 134 -13.85 -5.51 1.58
C CYS A 134 -14.80 -5.86 0.45
#